data_AF-A0A973LUD1-F1
#
_entry.id   AF-A0A973LUD1-F1
#
_cell.length_a   1.000
_cell.length_b   1.000
_cell.length_c   1.000
_cell.angle_alpha   90.00
_cell.angle_beta   90.00
_cell.angle_gamma   90.00
#
_symmetry.space_group_name_H-M   'P 1'
#
loop_
_entity.id
_entity.type
_entity.pdbx_description
1 polymer ?
#
loop_
_entity_poly.entity_id
_entity_poly.type
_entity_poly.pdbx_seq_one_letter_code
_entity_poly.pdbx_strand_id
1 'polypeptide(L)'
;EAAVVAAASAPAVFADRRPAAARMLMGVRRDQLLGPQVPAELAGALLALDKRLVALLVRLARALWGRGDGASVEVMTLCVVDLPTAVFRRALTGPDDHPAIDADSRRRLEAAVRAVLTVPPPSRKA
;
A
#
# COMPACT_ATOMS: atom_id res chain seq x y z
N GLU A 1 -12.83 -7.79 -6.47
CA GLU A 1 -12.39 -7.87 -5.06
C GLU A 1 -11.04 -8.60 -4.87
N ALA A 2 -10.88 -9.86 -5.30
CA ALA A 2 -9.65 -10.64 -5.09
C ALA A 2 -8.34 -9.94 -5.53
N ALA A 3 -8.38 -9.20 -6.65
CA ALA A 3 -7.23 -8.40 -7.11
C ALA A 3 -6.81 -7.29 -6.13
N VAL A 4 -7.77 -6.68 -5.41
CA VAL A 4 -7.50 -5.65 -4.41
C VAL A 4 -6.87 -6.27 -3.17
N VAL A 5 -7.39 -7.41 -2.70
CA VAL A 5 -6.80 -8.17 -1.59
C VAL A 5 -5.37 -8.61 -1.91
N ALA A 6 -5.13 -9.10 -3.13
CA ALA A 6 -3.80 -9.47 -3.59
C ALA A 6 -2.85 -8.26 -3.62
N ALA A 7 -3.30 -7.10 -4.12
CA ALA A 7 -2.50 -5.88 -4.11
C ALA A 7 -2.19 -5.40 -2.68
N ALA A 8 -3.18 -5.42 -1.78
CA ALA A 8 -3.00 -5.06 -0.37
C ALA A 8 -2.03 -6.00 0.37
N SER A 9 -1.91 -7.25 -0.08
CA SER A 9 -0.99 -8.24 0.50
C SER A 9 0.46 -8.06 0.03
N ALA A 10 0.71 -7.23 -0.98
CA ALA A 10 2.04 -7.07 -1.57
C ALA A 10 3.14 -6.65 -0.57
N PRO A 11 2.90 -5.75 0.41
CA PRO A 11 3.90 -5.43 1.42
C PRO A 11 4.35 -6.65 2.23
N ALA A 12 3.44 -7.58 2.52
CA ALA A 12 3.79 -8.80 3.25
C ALA A 12 4.67 -9.73 2.41
N VAL A 13 4.34 -9.91 1.13
CA VAL A 13 5.18 -10.67 0.18
C VAL A 13 6.56 -10.01 0.00
N PHE A 14 6.61 -8.68 -0.02
CA PHE A 14 7.86 -7.94 -0.10
C PHE A 14 8.72 -8.13 1.16
N ALA A 15 8.12 -8.07 2.35
CA ALA A 15 8.81 -8.31 3.62
C ALA A 15 9.39 -9.73 3.69
N ASP A 16 8.65 -10.75 3.22
CA ASP A 16 9.14 -12.13 3.18
C ASP A 16 10.39 -12.27 2.30
N ARG A 17 10.45 -11.54 1.18
CA ARG A 17 11.56 -11.60 0.21
C ARG A 17 12.74 -10.70 0.56
N ARG A 18 12.48 -9.56 1.22
CA ARG A 18 13.45 -8.47 1.44
C ARG A 18 13.24 -7.85 2.84
N PRO A 19 13.43 -8.61 3.93
CA PRO A 19 13.06 -8.17 5.28
C PRO A 19 13.79 -6.89 5.72
N ALA A 20 15.09 -6.78 5.45
CA ALA A 20 15.87 -5.58 5.77
C ALA A 20 15.38 -4.34 5.02
N ALA A 21 15.02 -4.49 3.73
CA ALA A 21 14.49 -3.39 2.94
C ALA A 21 13.07 -2.98 3.40
N ALA A 22 12.22 -3.95 3.76
CA ALA A 22 10.90 -3.68 4.30
C ALA A 22 10.97 -2.92 5.64
N ARG A 23 11.88 -3.32 6.54
CA ARG A 23 12.15 -2.58 7.79
C ARG A 23 12.62 -1.15 7.51
N MET A 24 13.57 -0.98 6.59
CA MET A 24 14.07 0.34 6.20
C MET A 24 12.94 1.25 5.68
N LEU A 25 12.11 0.74 4.76
CA LEU A 25 11.00 1.52 4.17
C LEU A 25 9.94 1.93 5.20
N MET A 26 9.77 1.16 6.28
CA MET A 26 8.82 1.48 7.35
C MET A 26 9.42 2.38 8.44
N GLY A 27 10.74 2.32 8.63
CA GLY A 27 11.46 3.07 9.67
C GLY A 27 11.91 4.46 9.22
N VAL A 28 12.06 4.72 7.92
CA VAL A 28 12.55 5.98 7.38
C VAL A 28 11.41 6.82 6.80
N ARG A 29 11.38 8.11 7.13
CA ARG A 29 10.37 9.02 6.57
C ARG A 29 10.72 9.41 5.13
N ARG A 30 9.69 9.64 4.30
CA ARG A 30 9.85 10.01 2.89
C ARG A 30 10.72 11.26 2.66
N ASP A 31 10.58 12.27 3.52
CA ASP A 31 11.38 13.51 3.49
C ASP A 31 12.88 13.26 3.73
N GLN A 32 13.21 12.24 4.53
CA GLN A 32 14.59 11.84 4.78
C GLN A 32 15.18 11.02 3.62
N LEU A 33 14.33 10.30 2.87
CA LEU A 33 14.73 9.53 1.69
C LEU A 33 14.86 10.36 0.41
N LEU A 34 14.13 11.47 0.30
CA LEU A 34 14.04 12.34 -0.89
C LEU A 34 14.64 13.74 -0.64
N GLY A 35 15.71 13.82 0.15
CA GLY A 35 16.42 15.08 0.42
C GLY A 35 17.27 15.57 -0.76
N PRO A 36 17.81 16.80 -0.67
CA PRO A 36 18.61 17.42 -1.74
C PRO A 36 19.90 16.66 -2.10
N GLN A 37 20.30 15.69 -1.27
CA GLN A 37 21.46 14.81 -1.47
C GLN A 37 21.16 13.62 -2.40
N VAL A 38 19.90 13.39 -2.78
CA VAL A 38 19.48 12.23 -3.57
C VAL A 38 19.78 12.47 -5.05
N PRO A 39 20.48 11.56 -5.74
CA PRO A 39 20.74 11.69 -7.17
C PRO A 39 19.44 11.88 -7.96
N ALA A 40 19.45 12.83 -8.91
CA ALA A 40 18.26 13.17 -9.70
C ALA A 40 17.64 11.97 -10.41
N GLU A 41 18.47 11.03 -10.87
CA GLU A 41 18.02 9.77 -11.47
C GLU A 41 17.21 8.90 -10.49
N LEU A 42 17.69 8.76 -9.26
CA LEU A 42 17.00 7.99 -8.21
C LEU A 42 15.68 8.66 -7.81
N ALA A 43 15.69 9.99 -7.66
CA ALA A 43 14.47 10.75 -7.42
C ALA A 43 13.44 10.55 -8.55
N GLY A 44 13.89 10.57 -9.80
CA GLY A 44 13.08 10.29 -10.98
C GLY A 44 12.49 8.88 -10.96
N ALA A 45 13.28 7.87 -10.61
CA ALA A 45 12.84 6.49 -10.50
C ALA A 45 11.76 6.30 -9.39
N LEU A 46 11.94 6.96 -8.24
CA LEU A 46 10.96 6.92 -7.14
C LEU A 46 9.64 7.61 -7.52
N LEU A 47 9.71 8.76 -8.18
CA LEU A 47 8.51 9.44 -8.71
C LEU A 47 7.80 8.60 -9.79
N ALA A 48 8.56 7.88 -10.62
CA ALA A 48 7.98 6.95 -11.59
C ALA A 48 7.26 5.77 -10.90
N LEU A 49 7.76 5.30 -9.76
CA LEU A 49 7.10 4.26 -8.97
C LEU A 49 5.77 4.76 -8.40
N ASP A 50 5.72 5.98 -7.86
CA ASP A 50 4.48 6.60 -7.38
C ASP A 50 3.42 6.67 -8.50
N LYS A 51 3.82 7.12 -9.70
CA LYS A 51 2.93 7.17 -10.87
C LYS A 51 2.37 5.79 -11.25
N ARG A 52 3.21 4.74 -11.19
CA ARG A 52 2.79 3.35 -11.45
C ARG A 52 1.80 2.86 -10.39
N LEU A 53 2.01 3.20 -9.13
CA LEU A 53 1.08 2.87 -8.05
C LEU A 53 -0.27 3.55 -8.29
N VAL A 54 -0.31 4.85 -8.55
CA VAL A 54 -1.57 5.56 -8.84
C VAL A 54 -2.29 4.94 -10.05
N ALA A 55 -1.57 4.62 -11.12
CA ALA A 55 -2.16 3.96 -12.29
C ALA A 55 -2.76 2.58 -11.94
N LEU A 56 -2.14 1.81 -11.05
CA LEU A 56 -2.69 0.55 -10.55
C LEU A 56 -3.97 0.78 -9.74
N LEU A 57 -4.00 1.75 -8.82
CA LEU A 57 -5.19 2.07 -8.02
C LEU A 57 -6.37 2.46 -8.92
N VAL A 58 -6.13 3.31 -9.93
CA VAL A 58 -7.15 3.68 -10.93
C VAL A 58 -7.66 2.46 -11.69
N ARG A 59 -6.79 1.52 -12.07
CA ARG A 59 -7.19 0.29 -12.75
C ARG A 59 -8.05 -0.61 -11.86
N LEU A 60 -7.68 -0.78 -10.60
CA LEU A 60 -8.45 -1.56 -9.62
C LEU A 60 -9.83 -0.95 -9.38
N ALA A 61 -9.91 0.38 -9.21
CA ALA A 61 -11.16 1.10 -9.06
C ALA A 61 -12.08 0.90 -10.28
N ARG A 62 -11.53 1.05 -11.49
CA ARG A 62 -12.30 0.84 -12.74
C ARG A 62 -12.81 -0.59 -12.87
N ALA A 63 -12.00 -1.58 -12.50
CA ALA A 63 -12.40 -2.97 -12.54
C ALA A 63 -13.53 -3.29 -11.55
N LEU A 64 -13.59 -2.59 -10.42
CA LEU A 64 -14.59 -2.85 -9.37
C LEU A 64 -15.89 -2.05 -9.54
N TRP A 65 -15.78 -0.79 -9.97
CA TRP A 65 -16.90 0.16 -9.98
C TRP A 65 -17.11 0.86 -11.33
N GLY A 66 -16.36 0.52 -12.38
CA GLY A 66 -16.46 1.16 -13.69
C GLY A 66 -15.96 2.61 -13.74
N ARG A 67 -15.39 3.12 -12.65
CA ARG A 67 -14.86 4.50 -12.53
C ARG A 67 -13.51 4.52 -11.83
N GLY A 68 -12.73 5.55 -12.11
CA GLY A 68 -11.37 5.72 -11.57
C GLY A 68 -11.07 7.17 -11.22
N ASP A 69 -12.04 7.87 -10.65
CA ASP A 69 -11.88 9.25 -10.17
C ASP A 69 -11.43 9.28 -8.70
N GLY A 70 -11.14 10.48 -8.20
CA GLY A 70 -10.53 10.70 -6.89
C GLY A 70 -11.19 9.92 -5.76
N ALA A 71 -12.52 9.96 -5.64
CA ALA A 71 -13.26 9.24 -4.60
C ALA A 71 -13.07 7.70 -4.69
N SER A 72 -13.09 7.13 -5.89
CA SER A 72 -12.85 5.70 -6.06
C SER A 72 -11.39 5.31 -5.82
N VAL A 73 -10.44 6.17 -6.20
CA VAL A 73 -9.01 5.96 -5.97
C VAL A 73 -8.69 6.07 -4.48
N GLU A 74 -9.35 6.97 -3.74
CA GLU A 74 -9.20 7.11 -2.29
C GLU A 74 -9.54 5.81 -1.55
N VAL A 75 -10.64 5.13 -1.92
CA VAL A 75 -10.96 3.81 -1.34
C VAL A 75 -9.89 2.77 -1.69
N MET A 76 -9.31 2.83 -2.90
CA MET A 76 -8.20 1.94 -3.27
C MET A 76 -6.93 2.25 -2.49
N THR A 77 -6.62 3.53 -2.23
CA THR A 77 -5.50 3.95 -1.37
C THR A 77 -5.68 3.41 0.04
N LEU A 78 -6.88 3.54 0.62
CA LEU A 78 -7.20 2.98 1.93
C LEU A 78 -6.90 1.47 1.97
N CYS A 79 -7.35 0.73 0.96
CA CYS A 79 -7.19 -0.72 0.92
C CYS A 79 -5.75 -1.18 0.68
N VAL A 80 -5.01 -0.51 -0.21
CA VAL A 80 -3.72 -1.00 -0.74
C VAL A 80 -2.52 -0.33 -0.07
N VAL A 81 -2.70 0.85 0.52
CA VAL A 81 -1.62 1.64 1.12
C VAL A 81 -1.85 1.80 2.62
N ASP A 82 -2.96 2.40 3.03
CA ASP A 82 -3.14 2.82 4.42
C ASP A 82 -3.35 1.64 5.36
N LEU A 83 -4.28 0.73 5.02
CA LEU A 83 -4.55 -0.46 5.82
C LEU A 83 -3.31 -1.36 5.97
N PRO A 84 -2.60 -1.77 4.90
CA PRO A 84 -1.39 -2.58 5.04
C PRO A 84 -0.31 -1.85 5.85
N THR A 85 -0.13 -0.54 5.64
CA THR A 85 0.83 0.26 6.41
C THR A 85 0.51 0.25 7.90
N ALA A 86 -0.76 0.38 8.27
CA ALA A 86 -1.19 0.35 9.66
C ALA A 86 -1.06 -1.05 10.28
N VAL A 87 -1.57 -2.09 9.60
CA VAL A 87 -1.59 -3.46 10.11
C VAL A 87 -0.19 -4.02 10.29
N PHE A 88 0.73 -3.75 9.36
CA PHE A 88 2.07 -4.34 9.40
C PHE A 88 3.12 -3.49 10.12
N ARG A 89 2.78 -2.25 10.53
CA ARG A 89 3.74 -1.33 11.18
C ARG A 89 4.49 -1.99 12.33
N ARG A 90 3.76 -2.55 13.30
CA ARG A 90 4.37 -3.13 14.50
C ARG A 90 5.33 -4.29 14.17
N ALA A 91 4.96 -5.15 13.23
CA ALA A 91 5.80 -6.26 12.80
C ALA A 91 7.06 -5.79 12.07
N LEU A 92 6.97 -4.70 11.30
CA LEU A 92 8.08 -4.20 10.49
C LEU A 92 8.98 -3.19 11.21
N THR A 93 8.53 -2.56 12.29
CA THR A 93 9.31 -1.59 13.08
C THR A 93 9.65 -2.09 14.50
N GLY A 94 9.33 -3.35 14.81
CA GLY A 94 9.63 -3.96 16.10
C GLY A 94 11.14 -4.17 16.33
N PRO A 95 11.55 -4.43 17.59
CA PRO A 95 12.95 -4.63 17.95
C PRO A 95 13.51 -5.98 17.47
N ASP A 96 12.65 -6.90 17.02
CA ASP A 96 13.05 -8.25 16.60
C ASP A 96 13.96 -8.20 15.37
N ASP A 97 15.05 -8.98 15.38
CA ASP A 97 16.03 -9.02 14.28
C ASP A 97 15.42 -9.57 12.97
N HIS A 98 14.39 -10.42 13.08
CA HIS A 98 13.66 -11.03 11.96
C HIS A 98 12.19 -10.59 11.97
N PRO A 99 11.84 -9.49 11.26
CA PRO A 99 10.48 -8.98 11.26
C PRO A 99 9.64 -9.91 10.39
N ALA A 100 8.65 -10.57 10.98
CA ALA A 100 7.76 -11.48 10.28
C ALA A 100 6.31 -11.02 10.42
N ILE A 101 5.62 -10.90 9.29
CA ILE A 101 4.18 -10.65 9.28
C ILE A 101 3.48 -11.99 9.43
N ASP A 102 2.92 -12.21 10.61
CA ASP A 102 2.22 -13.43 10.98
C ASP A 102 0.94 -13.67 10.15
N ALA A 103 0.46 -14.92 10.16
CA ALA A 103 -0.70 -15.33 9.37
C ALA A 103 -2.01 -14.68 9.84
N ASP A 104 -2.18 -14.38 11.13
CA ASP A 104 -3.38 -13.73 11.63
C ASP A 104 -3.47 -12.27 11.17
N SER A 105 -2.35 -11.55 11.17
CA SER A 105 -2.23 -10.19 10.67
C SER A 105 -2.57 -10.12 9.18
N ARG A 106 -2.13 -11.10 8.37
CA ARG A 106 -2.54 -11.22 6.96
C ARG A 106 -4.04 -11.48 6.81
N ARG A 107 -4.60 -12.41 7.59
CA ARG A 107 -6.05 -12.70 7.59
C ARG A 107 -6.87 -11.48 8.00
N ARG A 108 -6.43 -10.72 9.01
CA ARG A 108 -7.10 -9.50 9.46
C ARG A 108 -7.06 -8.41 8.40
N LEU A 109 -5.93 -8.21 7.73
CA LEU A 109 -5.85 -7.27 6.60
C LEU A 109 -6.82 -7.67 5.48
N GLU A 110 -6.80 -8.93 5.08
CA GLU A 110 -7.69 -9.46 4.05
C GLU A 110 -9.17 -9.22 4.43
N ALA A 111 -9.57 -9.56 5.66
CA ALA A 111 -10.92 -9.30 6.16
C ALA A 111 -11.27 -7.81 6.16
N ALA A 112 -10.36 -6.94 6.60
CA ALA A 112 -10.57 -5.50 6.62
C ALA A 112 -10.74 -4.92 5.21
N VAL A 113 -9.91 -5.32 4.25
CA VAL A 113 -10.02 -4.91 2.86
C VAL A 113 -11.36 -5.33 2.29
N ARG A 114 -11.78 -6.59 2.49
CA ARG A 114 -13.11 -7.04 2.04
C ARG A 114 -14.23 -6.22 2.65
N ALA A 115 -14.17 -5.96 3.95
CA ALA A 115 -15.18 -5.16 4.64
C ALA A 115 -15.29 -3.75 4.06
N VAL A 116 -14.17 -3.06 3.83
CA VAL A 116 -14.17 -1.72 3.19
C VAL A 116 -14.83 -1.77 1.81
N LEU A 117 -14.55 -2.78 1.00
CA LEU A 117 -15.08 -2.89 -0.37
C LEU A 117 -16.59 -3.14 -0.43
N THR A 118 -17.24 -3.50 0.68
CA THR A 118 -18.71 -3.58 0.76
C THR A 118 -19.38 -2.20 0.79
N VAL A 119 -18.64 -1.16 1.14
CA VAL A 119 -19.11 0.23 1.14
C VAL A 119 -18.68 0.89 -0.17
N PRO A 120 -19.63 1.27 -1.05
CA PRO A 120 -19.27 1.91 -2.31
C PRO A 120 -18.64 3.28 -2.09
N PRO A 121 -17.74 3.73 -2.98
CA PRO A 121 -17.20 5.08 -2.92
C PRO A 121 -18.33 6.10 -3.04
N PRO A 122 -18.21 7.29 -2.39
CA PRO A 122 -19.24 8.31 -2.43
C PRO A 122 -19.57 8.68 -3.88
N SER A 123 -20.87 8.89 -4.13
CA SER A 123 -21.33 9.38 -5.43
C SER A 123 -20.68 10.73 -5.73
N ARG A 124 -20.45 10.98 -7.02
CA ARG A 124 -19.92 12.29 -7.42
C ARG A 124 -21.00 13.31 -7.06
N LYS A 125 -20.69 14.31 -6.23
CA LYS A 125 -21.57 15.48 -6.11
C LYS A 125 -21.68 16.07 -7.53
N ALA A 126 -22.91 16.14 -8.04
CA ALA A 126 -23.21 16.70 -9.35
C ALA A 126 -22.78 18.16 -9.43
#